data_AF-L5NXD3-F1
#
_entry.id   AF-L5NXD3-F1
#
_cell.length_a   1.000
_cell.length_b   1.000
_cell.length_c   1.000
_cell.angle_alpha   90.00
_cell.angle_beta   90.00
_cell.angle_gamma   90.00
#
_symmetry.space_group_name_H-M   'P 1'
#
loop_
_entity.id
_entity.type
_entity.pdbx_description
1 polymer ?
#
loop_
_entity_poly.entity_id
_entity_poly.type
_entity_poly.pdbx_seq_one_letter_code
_entity_poly.pdbx_strand_id
1 'polypeptide(L)'
;AQVRDHAREESLHVAGTGVLCLENTHNARGGVAVPKADIDAAADAARDLGIPVHLDGARLFNACVALDEDPTAMVERVDTVMCCLSKGLGAPVGSILAGPEAFIEEAVRVRKQFGGGMRQAGLIAAPGLVALDNVDRLADDHANATVLAEGLDAVSGLSVPTPDTNIVVVDSEGAGLTAEEFVELCDDVGVLGGTFGRYHTRFTTNLNVSRADVERAVDLVADAVESR
;
A
#
# COMPACT_ATOMS: atom_id res chain seq x y z
N ALA A 1 -10.10 5.17 21.47
CA ALA A 1 -11.48 4.71 21.72
C ALA A 1 -11.74 3.40 20.97
N GLN A 2 -11.70 3.41 19.63
CA GLN A 2 -12.03 2.26 18.78
C GLN A 2 -11.46 0.89 19.23
N VAL A 3 -10.15 0.79 19.50
CA VAL A 3 -9.52 -0.46 19.98
C VAL A 3 -10.16 -0.96 21.28
N ARG A 4 -10.33 -0.07 22.26
CA ARG A 4 -10.91 -0.40 23.58
C ARG A 4 -12.39 -0.78 23.46
N ASP A 5 -13.13 -0.12 22.58
CA ASP A 5 -14.57 -0.35 22.40
C ASP A 5 -14.88 -1.70 21.72
N HIS A 6 -13.93 -2.25 20.96
CA HIS A 6 -14.11 -3.49 20.19
C HIS A 6 -13.34 -4.68 20.76
N ALA A 7 -12.43 -4.45 21.71
CA ALA A 7 -11.72 -5.51 22.40
C ALA A 7 -12.69 -6.38 23.22
N ARG A 8 -12.48 -7.69 23.19
CA ARG A 8 -13.29 -8.67 23.90
C ARG A 8 -12.42 -9.48 24.84
N GLU A 9 -12.85 -9.56 26.09
CA GLU A 9 -12.30 -10.51 27.05
C GLU A 9 -12.76 -11.93 26.69
N GLU A 10 -11.85 -12.89 26.81
CA GLU A 10 -12.15 -14.29 26.51
C GLU A 10 -13.10 -14.88 27.56
N SER A 11 -14.10 -15.64 27.10
CA SER A 11 -14.97 -16.44 27.96
C SER A 11 -15.38 -17.72 27.25
N LEU A 12 -16.09 -18.60 27.95
CA LEU A 12 -16.66 -19.83 27.38
C LEU A 12 -17.52 -19.61 26.12
N HIS A 13 -18.06 -18.41 25.93
CA HIS A 13 -18.96 -18.07 24.82
C HIS A 13 -18.40 -17.02 23.86
N VAL A 14 -17.24 -16.44 24.17
CA VAL A 14 -16.66 -15.32 23.42
C VAL A 14 -15.16 -15.56 23.25
N ALA A 15 -14.70 -15.65 22.01
CA ALA A 15 -13.27 -15.63 21.73
C ALA A 15 -12.69 -14.25 22.11
N GLY A 16 -11.60 -14.27 22.89
CA GLY A 16 -10.88 -13.06 23.23
C GLY A 16 -10.24 -12.41 22.00
N THR A 17 -10.02 -11.10 22.04
CA THR A 17 -9.29 -10.41 20.98
C THR A 17 -7.82 -10.84 20.99
N GLY A 18 -7.41 -11.61 19.98
CA GLY A 18 -6.07 -12.19 19.92
C GLY A 18 -4.98 -11.30 19.31
N VAL A 19 -5.33 -10.33 18.46
CA VAL A 19 -4.37 -9.44 17.77
C VAL A 19 -5.07 -8.18 17.26
N LEU A 20 -4.36 -7.05 17.25
CA LEU A 20 -4.69 -5.85 16.49
C LEU A 20 -3.86 -5.82 15.21
N CYS A 21 -4.50 -5.80 14.04
CA CYS A 21 -3.82 -5.61 12.76
C CYS A 21 -4.01 -4.17 12.28
N LEU A 22 -2.91 -3.51 11.96
CA LEU A 22 -2.85 -2.19 11.32
C LEU A 22 -2.32 -2.36 9.89
N GLU A 23 -2.59 -1.40 9.01
CA GLU A 23 -2.05 -1.38 7.64
C GLU A 23 -1.48 0.01 7.36
N ASN A 24 -0.23 0.08 6.88
CA ASN A 24 0.38 1.34 6.47
C ASN A 24 1.35 1.14 5.29
N THR A 25 1.10 1.69 4.11
CA THR A 25 -0.01 2.55 3.63
C THR A 25 -1.34 1.81 3.44
N HIS A 26 -2.49 2.42 3.73
CA HIS A 26 -3.79 1.75 3.63
C HIS A 26 -4.32 1.70 2.17
N ASN A 27 -4.20 0.54 1.53
CA ASN A 27 -4.51 0.32 0.11
C ASN A 27 -5.99 0.57 -0.22
N ALA A 28 -6.92 0.08 0.60
CA ALA A 28 -8.35 0.26 0.35
C ALA A 28 -8.87 1.70 0.61
N ARG A 29 -7.98 2.61 1.00
CA ARG A 29 -8.26 4.05 1.13
C ARG A 29 -7.53 4.87 0.06
N GLY A 30 -6.96 4.22 -0.97
CA GLY A 30 -6.20 4.91 -2.01
C GLY A 30 -4.73 5.12 -1.66
N GLY A 31 -4.14 4.30 -0.79
CA GLY A 31 -2.72 4.42 -0.43
C GLY A 31 -2.43 5.50 0.60
N VAL A 32 -3.37 5.76 1.51
CA VAL A 32 -3.21 6.73 2.59
C VAL A 32 -2.02 6.36 3.48
N ALA A 33 -1.13 7.33 3.71
CA ALA A 33 -0.03 7.20 4.65
C ALA A 33 -0.54 7.55 6.04
N VAL A 34 -0.69 6.54 6.91
CA VAL A 34 -1.24 6.76 8.26
C VAL A 34 -0.15 7.39 9.13
N PRO A 35 -0.39 8.56 9.76
CA PRO A 35 0.60 9.20 10.62
C PRO A 35 1.07 8.30 11.76
N LYS A 36 2.36 8.41 12.11
CA LYS A 36 2.95 7.64 13.22
C LYS A 36 2.16 7.80 14.52
N ALA A 37 1.70 9.02 14.84
CA ALA A 37 0.93 9.27 16.05
C ALA A 37 -0.34 8.41 16.15
N ASP A 38 -1.00 8.13 15.03
CA ASP A 38 -2.21 7.30 14.99
C ASP A 38 -1.87 5.81 15.13
N ILE A 39 -0.77 5.36 14.49
CA ILE A 39 -0.24 4.01 14.66
C ILE A 39 0.14 3.76 16.12
N ASP A 40 0.88 4.69 16.72
CA ASP A 40 1.30 4.63 18.12
C ASP A 40 0.09 4.62 19.07
N ALA A 41 -0.88 5.51 18.86
CA ALA A 41 -2.08 5.59 19.69
C ALA A 41 -2.94 4.31 19.64
N ALA A 42 -3.06 3.69 18.46
CA ALA A 42 -3.75 2.41 18.31
C ALA A 42 -2.99 1.28 18.98
N ALA A 43 -1.67 1.24 18.80
CA ALA A 43 -0.83 0.20 19.37
C ALA A 43 -0.74 0.28 20.90
N ASP A 44 -0.65 1.48 21.47
CA ASP A 44 -0.65 1.68 22.91
C ASP A 44 -2.00 1.31 23.52
N ALA A 45 -3.11 1.60 22.83
CA ALA A 45 -4.43 1.14 23.26
C ALA A 45 -4.57 -0.39 23.29
N ALA A 46 -3.94 -1.11 22.36
CA ALA A 46 -3.91 -2.57 22.35
C ALA A 46 -3.00 -3.13 23.44
N ARG A 47 -1.82 -2.53 23.64
CA ARG A 47 -0.87 -2.90 24.70
C ARG A 47 -1.46 -2.77 26.10
N ASP A 48 -2.22 -1.72 26.38
CA ASP A 48 -2.93 -1.55 27.67
C ASP A 48 -3.87 -2.72 27.98
N LEU A 49 -4.32 -3.44 26.94
CA LEU A 49 -5.22 -4.59 27.02
C LEU A 49 -4.48 -5.93 26.88
N GLY A 50 -3.15 -5.93 26.75
CA GLY A 50 -2.36 -7.13 26.52
C GLY A 50 -2.54 -7.77 25.14
N ILE A 51 -3.02 -7.00 24.16
CA ILE A 51 -3.27 -7.48 22.78
C ILE A 51 -2.05 -7.16 21.92
N PRO A 52 -1.43 -8.16 21.25
CA PRO A 52 -0.30 -7.91 20.36
C PRO A 52 -0.72 -7.17 19.09
N VAL A 53 0.22 -6.44 18.49
CA VAL A 53 0.01 -5.56 17.33
C VAL A 53 0.83 -6.03 16.14
N HIS A 54 0.16 -6.29 15.03
CA HIS A 54 0.79 -6.56 13.74
C HIS A 54 0.59 -5.37 12.80
N LEU A 55 1.64 -4.91 12.15
CA LEU A 55 1.56 -3.95 11.04
C LEU A 55 1.73 -4.67 9.70
N ASP A 56 0.69 -4.68 8.89
CA ASP A 56 0.80 -4.91 7.45
C ASP A 56 1.45 -3.68 6.81
N GLY A 57 2.76 -3.76 6.67
CA GLY A 57 3.63 -2.80 6.02
C GLY A 57 3.91 -3.16 4.57
N ALA A 58 2.95 -3.76 3.85
CA ALA A 58 3.09 -4.08 2.42
C ALA A 58 3.68 -2.94 1.58
N ARG A 59 3.48 -1.69 2.00
CA ARG A 59 4.08 -0.48 1.45
C ARG A 59 4.62 0.45 2.55
N LEU A 60 5.16 -0.09 3.65
CA LEU A 60 5.70 0.67 4.79
C LEU A 60 6.59 1.83 4.33
N PHE A 61 7.54 1.54 3.44
CA PHE A 61 8.48 2.54 2.94
C PHE A 61 7.82 3.68 2.15
N ASN A 62 6.65 3.45 1.53
CA ASN A 62 5.90 4.55 0.92
C ASN A 62 5.32 5.48 1.99
N ALA A 63 4.81 4.93 3.10
CA ALA A 63 4.32 5.74 4.21
C ALA A 63 5.45 6.54 4.86
N CYS A 64 6.60 5.91 5.09
CA CYS A 64 7.80 6.56 5.63
C CYS A 64 8.27 7.72 4.76
N VAL A 65 8.38 7.52 3.43
CA VAL A 65 8.80 8.57 2.50
C VAL A 65 7.77 9.70 2.44
N ALA A 66 6.47 9.38 2.40
CA ALA A 66 5.42 10.40 2.34
C ALA A 66 5.32 11.25 3.62
N LEU A 67 5.64 10.66 4.78
CA LEU A 67 5.55 11.32 6.08
C LEU A 67 6.90 11.89 6.58
N ASP A 68 7.99 11.67 5.84
CA ASP A 68 9.36 11.97 6.27
C ASP A 68 9.71 11.32 7.63
N GLU A 69 9.35 10.04 7.77
CA GLU A 69 9.50 9.26 9.00
C GLU A 69 10.51 8.12 8.83
N ASP A 70 11.38 7.92 9.83
CA ASP A 70 12.29 6.78 9.85
C ASP A 70 11.51 5.46 9.97
N PRO A 71 11.81 4.43 9.14
CA PRO A 71 11.10 3.15 9.21
C PRO A 71 11.20 2.45 10.57
N THR A 72 12.31 2.60 11.30
CA THR A 72 12.47 2.02 12.64
C THR A 72 11.56 2.74 13.64
N ALA A 73 11.51 4.07 13.58
CA ALA A 73 10.62 4.87 14.40
C ALA A 73 9.14 4.58 14.10
N MET A 74 8.76 4.43 12.83
CA MET A 74 7.38 4.11 12.42
C MET A 74 6.87 2.81 13.04
N VAL A 75 7.74 1.81 13.19
CA VAL A 75 7.36 0.46 13.69
C VAL A 75 7.74 0.20 15.14
N GLU A 76 8.33 1.18 15.84
CA GLU A 76 8.79 1.03 17.23
C GLU A 76 7.68 0.54 18.17
N ARG A 77 6.45 0.96 17.89
CA ARG A 77 5.27 0.66 18.69
C ARG A 77 4.51 -0.57 18.20
N VAL A 78 4.99 -1.38 17.27
CA VAL A 78 4.29 -2.63 16.89
C VAL A 78 5.12 -3.87 17.25
N ASP A 79 4.46 -4.98 17.56
CA ASP A 79 5.15 -6.21 17.95
C ASP A 79 5.73 -6.93 16.74
N THR A 80 5.05 -6.85 15.59
CA THR A 80 5.50 -7.46 14.34
C THR A 80 5.16 -6.60 13.15
N VAL A 81 5.99 -6.64 12.11
CA VAL A 81 5.74 -5.93 10.85
C VAL A 81 6.09 -6.82 9.67
N MET A 82 5.22 -6.85 8.67
CA MET A 82 5.51 -7.44 7.36
C MET A 82 5.79 -6.33 6.36
N CYS A 83 6.85 -6.44 5.56
CA CYS A 83 7.14 -5.51 4.47
C CYS A 83 7.30 -6.25 3.14
N CYS A 84 6.71 -5.74 2.05
CA CYS A 84 6.95 -6.31 0.73
C CYS A 84 8.21 -5.73 0.08
N LEU A 85 9.01 -6.59 -0.52
CA LEU A 85 10.14 -6.19 -1.37
C LEU A 85 9.71 -6.11 -2.84
N SER A 86 8.68 -6.85 -3.23
CA SER A 86 8.25 -7.01 -4.64
C SER A 86 7.19 -6.01 -5.11
N LYS A 87 7.16 -4.81 -4.52
CA LYS A 87 6.27 -3.72 -4.94
C LYS A 87 7.11 -2.54 -5.44
N GLY A 88 6.92 -1.33 -4.90
CA GLY A 88 7.66 -0.13 -5.32
C GLY A 88 9.19 -0.25 -5.18
N LEU A 89 9.65 -1.11 -4.28
CA LEU A 89 11.08 -1.41 -4.09
C LEU A 89 11.71 -2.20 -5.25
N GLY A 90 10.92 -2.91 -6.06
CA GLY A 90 11.38 -3.50 -7.32
C GLY A 90 12.02 -4.90 -7.23
N ALA A 91 11.93 -5.61 -6.11
CA ALA A 91 12.35 -7.02 -6.10
C ALA A 91 11.39 -7.88 -6.96
N PRO A 92 11.88 -8.96 -7.60
CA PRO A 92 11.00 -9.82 -8.39
C PRO A 92 10.04 -10.65 -7.52
N VAL A 93 10.47 -11.06 -6.32
CA VAL A 93 9.70 -11.90 -5.40
C VAL A 93 10.07 -11.53 -3.97
N GLY A 94 9.07 -11.51 -3.09
CA GLY A 94 9.30 -11.67 -1.65
C GLY A 94 8.77 -10.54 -0.78
N SER A 95 8.59 -10.93 0.47
CA SER A 95 8.28 -10.06 1.61
C SER A 95 9.13 -10.52 2.79
N ILE A 96 9.31 -9.64 3.77
CA ILE A 96 10.00 -9.92 5.02
C ILE A 96 9.03 -9.76 6.19
N LEU A 97 9.27 -10.51 7.27
CA LEU A 97 8.55 -10.42 8.54
C LEU A 97 9.59 -10.17 9.63
N ALA A 98 9.38 -9.11 10.41
CA ALA A 98 10.24 -8.74 11.53
C ALA A 98 9.43 -8.71 12.83
N GLY A 99 10.09 -9.01 13.95
CA GLY A 99 9.52 -9.08 15.28
C GLY A 99 10.47 -9.78 16.26
N PRO A 100 10.03 -10.03 17.51
CA PRO A 100 10.82 -10.73 18.52
C PRO A 100 11.32 -12.10 18.04
N GLU A 101 12.52 -12.50 18.47
CA GLU A 101 13.16 -13.76 18.05
C GLU A 101 12.25 -14.98 18.26
N ALA A 102 11.64 -15.11 19.44
CA ALA A 102 10.73 -16.22 19.75
C ALA A 102 9.51 -16.27 18.80
N PHE A 103 9.01 -15.12 18.35
CA PHE A 103 7.93 -15.07 17.37
C PHE A 103 8.42 -15.50 15.99
N ILE A 104 9.60 -15.05 15.57
CA ILE A 104 10.19 -15.41 14.26
C ILE A 104 10.52 -16.91 14.19
N GLU A 105 10.99 -17.52 15.26
CA GLU A 105 11.20 -18.98 15.33
C GLU A 105 9.92 -19.76 15.03
N GLU A 106 8.79 -19.31 15.60
CA GLU A 106 7.48 -19.90 15.33
C GLU A 106 7.02 -19.60 13.90
N ALA A 107 7.18 -18.36 13.43
CA ALA A 107 6.85 -17.99 12.06
C ALA A 107 7.63 -18.81 11.03
N VAL A 108 8.87 -19.21 11.30
CA VAL A 108 9.65 -20.10 10.44
C VAL A 108 9.04 -21.50 10.38
N ARG A 109 8.53 -22.03 11.50
CA ARG A 109 7.81 -23.31 11.54
C ARG A 109 6.51 -23.23 10.74
N VAL A 110 5.73 -22.18 10.93
CA VAL A 110 4.50 -21.89 10.18
C VAL A 110 4.80 -21.76 8.68
N ARG A 111 5.81 -20.98 8.30
CA ARG A 111 6.28 -20.87 6.90
C ARG A 111 6.59 -22.23 6.30
N LYS A 112 7.16 -23.17 7.06
CA LYS A 112 7.46 -24.52 6.58
C LYS A 112 6.20 -25.35 6.36
N GLN A 113 5.17 -25.19 7.20
CA GLN A 113 3.87 -25.86 7.06
C GLN A 113 3.12 -25.36 5.81
N PHE A 114 3.15 -24.06 5.55
CA PHE A 114 2.55 -23.44 4.34
C PHE A 114 3.40 -23.61 3.07
N GLY A 115 4.54 -24.30 3.13
CA GLY A 115 5.38 -24.59 1.96
C GLY A 115 6.37 -23.49 1.54
N GLY A 116 6.48 -22.40 2.30
CA GLY A 116 7.42 -21.30 2.03
C GLY A 116 8.90 -21.59 2.34
N GLY A 117 9.22 -22.81 2.80
CA GLY A 117 10.59 -23.26 3.07
C GLY A 117 11.35 -23.64 1.80
N MET A 118 11.73 -22.64 1.02
CA MET A 118 12.47 -22.79 -0.24
C MET A 118 13.92 -23.28 -0.02
N ARG A 119 14.54 -23.82 -1.08
CA ARG A 119 15.95 -24.26 -1.06
C ARG A 119 16.87 -23.11 -1.43
N GLN A 120 17.25 -22.96 -2.71
CA GLN A 120 18.19 -21.93 -3.17
C GLN A 120 17.55 -20.52 -3.23
N ALA A 121 16.95 -20.08 -2.12
CA ALA A 121 16.25 -18.80 -1.99
C ALA A 121 17.18 -17.57 -2.09
N GLY A 122 18.50 -17.77 -2.06
CA GLY A 122 19.48 -16.72 -2.33
C GLY A 122 19.27 -16.03 -3.68
N LEU A 123 18.74 -16.75 -4.68
CA LEU A 123 18.41 -16.20 -6.00
C LEU A 123 17.33 -15.11 -5.95
N ILE A 124 16.41 -15.16 -4.99
CA ILE A 124 15.37 -14.13 -4.80
C ILE A 124 15.69 -13.19 -3.63
N ALA A 125 16.51 -13.61 -2.68
CA ALA A 125 16.94 -12.76 -1.56
C ALA A 125 17.96 -11.70 -2.02
N ALA A 126 18.88 -12.04 -2.93
CA ALA A 126 19.87 -11.10 -3.45
C ALA A 126 19.25 -9.86 -4.12
N PRO A 127 18.30 -9.96 -5.08
CA PRO A 127 17.60 -8.78 -5.60
C PRO A 127 16.73 -8.10 -4.54
N GLY A 128 16.28 -8.82 -3.50
CA GLY A 128 15.61 -8.23 -2.35
C GLY A 128 16.51 -7.26 -1.56
N LEU A 129 17.81 -7.53 -1.45
CA LEU A 129 18.77 -6.60 -0.83
C LEU A 129 18.91 -5.32 -1.65
N VAL A 130 19.06 -5.46 -2.98
CA VAL A 130 19.13 -4.31 -3.90
C VAL A 130 17.83 -3.49 -3.86
N ALA A 131 16.68 -4.14 -3.68
CA ALA A 131 15.39 -3.46 -3.57
C ALA A 131 15.31 -2.56 -2.32
N LEU A 132 16.00 -2.89 -1.23
CA LEU A 132 16.04 -2.04 -0.03
C LEU A 132 16.82 -0.74 -0.26
N ASP A 133 17.74 -0.70 -1.22
CA ASP A 133 18.46 0.53 -1.59
C ASP A 133 17.57 1.51 -2.38
N ASN A 134 16.38 1.08 -2.82
CA ASN A 134 15.46 1.90 -3.62
C ASN A 134 14.44 2.71 -2.79
N VAL A 135 14.56 2.74 -1.45
CA VAL A 135 13.57 3.41 -0.58
C VAL A 135 13.43 4.89 -0.96
N ASP A 136 14.53 5.63 -1.08
CA ASP A 136 14.48 7.07 -1.39
C ASP A 136 13.85 7.36 -2.77
N ARG A 137 14.01 6.44 -3.73
CA ARG A 137 13.43 6.55 -5.08
C ARG A 137 11.90 6.50 -5.07
N LEU A 138 11.26 6.03 -3.99
CA LEU A 138 9.81 6.05 -3.89
C LEU A 138 9.24 7.48 -3.96
N ALA A 139 10.05 8.50 -3.61
CA ALA A 139 9.68 9.90 -3.77
C ALA A 139 9.42 10.26 -5.25
N ASP A 140 10.14 9.64 -6.18
CA ASP A 140 9.90 9.82 -7.63
C ASP A 140 8.55 9.21 -8.04
N ASP A 141 8.21 8.04 -7.49
CA ASP A 141 6.91 7.40 -7.72
C ASP A 141 5.77 8.30 -7.18
N HIS A 142 5.95 8.93 -6.01
CA HIS A 142 4.97 9.87 -5.43
C HIS A 142 4.82 11.12 -6.27
N ALA A 143 5.94 11.75 -6.68
CA ALA A 143 5.91 12.90 -7.56
C ALA A 143 5.25 12.57 -8.92
N ASN A 144 5.44 11.35 -9.42
CA ASN A 144 4.74 10.87 -10.61
C ASN A 144 3.24 10.71 -10.37
N ALA A 145 2.83 10.19 -9.22
CA ALA A 145 1.42 10.07 -8.85
C ALA A 145 0.73 11.43 -8.71
N THR A 146 1.40 12.43 -8.14
CA THR A 146 0.88 13.80 -8.04
C THR A 146 0.58 14.39 -9.42
N VAL A 147 1.52 14.31 -10.37
CA VAL A 147 1.29 14.84 -11.72
C VAL A 147 0.22 14.06 -12.48
N LEU A 148 0.16 12.73 -12.31
CA LEU A 148 -0.92 11.94 -12.89
C LEU A 148 -2.28 12.41 -12.34
N ALA A 149 -2.36 12.64 -11.03
CA ALA A 149 -3.58 13.09 -10.38
C ALA A 149 -3.99 14.49 -10.87
N GLU A 150 -3.07 15.46 -10.85
CA GLU A 150 -3.32 16.83 -11.32
C GLU A 150 -3.72 16.88 -12.80
N GLY A 151 -3.05 16.09 -13.64
CA GLY A 151 -3.35 16.00 -15.07
C GLY A 151 -4.73 15.42 -15.34
N LEU A 152 -5.12 14.36 -14.64
CA LEU A 152 -6.43 13.74 -14.80
C LEU A 152 -7.56 14.53 -14.14
N ASP A 153 -7.31 15.25 -13.04
CA ASP A 153 -8.29 16.14 -12.39
C ASP A 153 -8.65 17.34 -13.27
N ALA A 154 -7.77 17.72 -14.20
CA ALA A 154 -8.05 18.77 -15.19
C ALA A 154 -9.01 18.32 -16.31
N VAL A 155 -9.25 17.02 -16.47
CA VAL A 155 -10.14 16.47 -17.50
C VAL A 155 -11.60 16.58 -17.04
N SER A 156 -12.46 17.13 -17.91
CA SER A 156 -13.86 17.38 -17.55
C SER A 156 -14.61 16.11 -17.16
N GLY A 157 -15.19 16.11 -15.96
CA GLY A 157 -15.97 14.98 -15.44
C GLY A 157 -15.17 13.97 -14.62
N LEU A 158 -13.85 14.09 -14.58
CA LEU A 158 -13.02 13.34 -13.64
C LEU A 158 -12.83 14.13 -12.34
N SER A 159 -12.70 13.42 -11.23
CA SER A 159 -12.24 14.00 -9.96
C SER A 159 -11.15 13.12 -9.38
N VAL A 160 -10.01 13.72 -9.08
CA VAL A 160 -8.82 13.00 -8.64
C VAL A 160 -8.17 13.74 -7.47
N PRO A 161 -8.39 13.29 -6.22
CA PRO A 161 -7.76 13.92 -5.07
C PRO A 161 -6.23 13.75 -5.11
N THR A 162 -5.51 14.69 -4.51
CA THR A 162 -4.07 14.61 -4.35
C THR A 162 -3.70 13.33 -3.58
N PRO A 163 -2.83 12.47 -4.14
CA PRO A 163 -2.45 11.23 -3.48
C PRO A 163 -1.38 11.47 -2.41
N ASP A 164 -1.45 10.72 -1.30
CA ASP A 164 -0.39 10.71 -0.29
C ASP A 164 0.87 9.99 -0.80
N THR A 165 0.69 8.99 -1.68
CA THR A 165 1.75 8.06 -2.09
C THR A 165 1.66 7.74 -3.58
N ASN A 166 2.03 6.51 -3.99
CA ASN A 166 2.12 6.09 -5.38
C ASN A 166 0.79 5.59 -5.97
N ILE A 167 -0.35 5.77 -5.29
CA ILE A 167 -1.66 5.30 -5.71
C ILE A 167 -2.54 6.50 -6.05
N VAL A 168 -3.08 6.52 -7.27
CA VAL A 168 -4.02 7.55 -7.75
C VAL A 168 -5.38 6.90 -7.91
N VAL A 169 -6.41 7.51 -7.33
CA VAL A 169 -7.80 7.05 -7.44
C VAL A 169 -8.60 8.11 -8.18
N VAL A 170 -9.10 7.74 -9.35
CA VAL A 170 -9.90 8.60 -10.22
C VAL A 170 -11.37 8.27 -10.03
N ASP A 171 -12.19 9.25 -9.71
CA ASP A 171 -13.65 9.14 -9.79
C ASP A 171 -14.12 9.63 -11.15
N SER A 172 -14.77 8.74 -11.91
CA SER A 172 -15.30 9.02 -13.25
C SER A 172 -16.83 9.18 -13.29
N GLU A 173 -17.50 9.30 -12.13
CA GLU A 173 -18.96 9.47 -12.05
C GLU A 173 -19.41 10.74 -12.80
N GLY A 174 -18.66 11.84 -12.67
CA GLY A 174 -18.95 13.11 -13.36
C GLY A 174 -18.86 13.02 -14.88
N ALA A 175 -18.04 12.10 -15.40
CA ALA A 175 -17.92 11.80 -16.82
C ALA A 175 -19.00 10.82 -17.31
N GLY A 176 -19.86 10.31 -16.42
CA GLY A 176 -20.87 9.31 -16.75
C GLY A 176 -20.24 8.00 -17.24
N LEU A 177 -19.14 7.59 -16.61
CA LEU A 177 -18.40 6.36 -16.88
C LEU A 177 -18.32 5.55 -15.60
N THR A 178 -18.73 4.29 -15.66
CA THR A 178 -18.34 3.31 -14.64
C THR A 178 -16.83 3.09 -14.66
N ALA A 179 -16.29 2.56 -13.56
CA ALA A 179 -14.87 2.22 -13.48
C ALA A 179 -14.47 1.21 -14.56
N GLU A 180 -15.36 0.28 -14.91
CA GLU A 180 -15.13 -0.72 -15.98
C GLU A 180 -15.00 -0.02 -17.34
N GLU A 181 -15.96 0.83 -17.71
CA GLU A 181 -15.92 1.58 -18.98
C GLU A 181 -14.71 2.53 -19.05
N PHE A 182 -14.36 3.18 -17.93
CA PHE A 182 -13.19 4.06 -17.90
C PHE A 182 -11.88 3.28 -18.03
N VAL A 183 -11.76 2.10 -17.40
CA VAL A 183 -10.60 1.21 -17.57
C VAL A 183 -10.48 0.72 -19.00
N GLU A 184 -11.59 0.29 -19.63
CA GLU A 184 -11.59 -0.13 -21.03
C GLU A 184 -11.16 1.01 -21.96
N LEU A 185 -11.69 2.21 -21.75
CA LEU A 185 -11.30 3.41 -22.49
C LEU A 185 -9.81 3.76 -22.34
N CYS A 186 -9.25 3.59 -21.15
CA CYS A 186 -7.82 3.78 -20.92
C CYS A 186 -6.98 2.68 -21.61
N ASP A 187 -7.42 1.42 -21.58
CA ASP A 187 -6.73 0.29 -22.19
C ASP A 187 -6.68 0.41 -23.72
N ASP A 188 -7.76 0.90 -24.36
CA ASP A 188 -7.82 1.18 -25.80
C ASP A 188 -6.73 2.16 -26.28
N VAL A 189 -6.27 3.06 -25.40
CA VAL A 189 -5.15 3.99 -25.66
C VAL A 189 -3.82 3.53 -25.05
N GLY A 190 -3.78 2.34 -24.46
CA GLY A 190 -2.58 1.71 -23.93
C GLY A 190 -2.20 2.14 -22.51
N VAL A 191 -3.15 2.65 -21.72
CA VAL A 191 -2.96 3.04 -20.32
C VAL A 191 -3.68 2.05 -19.41
N LEU A 192 -2.91 1.27 -18.66
CA LEU A 192 -3.46 0.20 -17.82
C LEU A 192 -3.78 0.69 -16.40
N GLY A 193 -5.02 0.51 -15.99
CA GLY A 193 -5.53 0.74 -14.63
C GLY A 193 -6.31 -0.47 -14.11
N GLY A 194 -6.95 -0.32 -12.95
CA GLY A 194 -7.84 -1.34 -12.43
C GLY A 194 -9.04 -0.75 -11.70
N THR A 195 -10.14 -1.49 -11.69
CA THR A 195 -11.36 -1.06 -10.99
C THR A 195 -11.15 -1.00 -9.48
N PHE A 196 -11.78 -0.02 -8.84
CA PHE A 196 -11.65 0.29 -7.41
C PHE A 196 -12.98 0.75 -6.80
N GLY A 197 -14.09 0.16 -7.26
CA GLY A 197 -15.44 0.58 -6.89
C GLY A 197 -16.29 0.76 -8.15
N ARG A 198 -17.48 1.33 -7.99
CA ARG A 198 -18.41 1.50 -9.11
C ARG A 198 -17.94 2.55 -10.13
N TYR A 199 -17.41 3.66 -9.64
CA TYR A 199 -16.95 4.79 -10.45
C TYR A 199 -15.50 5.15 -10.19
N HIS A 200 -14.80 4.35 -9.38
CA HIS A 200 -13.43 4.64 -8.97
C HIS A 200 -12.48 3.70 -9.69
N THR A 201 -11.48 4.26 -10.37
CA THR A 201 -10.39 3.54 -11.03
C THR A 201 -9.08 3.86 -10.34
N ARG A 202 -8.23 2.85 -10.15
CA ARG A 202 -6.94 2.98 -9.49
C ARG A 202 -5.80 2.82 -10.47
N PHE A 203 -4.91 3.81 -10.49
CA PHE A 203 -3.59 3.74 -11.11
C PHE A 203 -2.51 3.65 -10.03
N THR A 204 -1.34 3.13 -10.40
CA THR A 204 -0.21 3.01 -9.46
C THR A 204 1.11 3.29 -10.19
N THR A 205 1.78 4.37 -9.80
CA THR A 205 3.12 4.69 -10.30
C THR A 205 4.16 3.80 -9.62
N ASN A 206 5.26 3.52 -10.33
CA ASN A 206 6.32 2.64 -9.86
C ASN A 206 7.60 2.84 -10.69
N LEU A 207 8.67 2.12 -10.33
CA LEU A 207 9.99 2.14 -10.97
C LEU A 207 9.98 2.09 -12.50
N ASN A 208 9.00 1.41 -13.09
CA ASN A 208 8.92 1.18 -14.53
C ASN A 208 8.03 2.20 -15.26
N VAL A 209 7.56 3.23 -14.56
CA VAL A 209 6.72 4.30 -15.11
C VAL A 209 7.45 5.62 -14.93
N SER A 210 8.02 6.13 -16.02
CA SER A 210 8.77 7.38 -16.00
C SER A 210 7.84 8.60 -15.99
N ARG A 211 8.40 9.79 -15.72
CA ARG A 211 7.71 11.09 -15.87
C ARG A 211 7.05 11.24 -17.24
N ALA A 212 7.78 10.90 -18.30
CA ALA A 212 7.30 11.01 -19.67
C ALA A 212 6.15 10.02 -19.97
N ASP A 213 6.18 8.83 -19.36
CA ASP A 213 5.06 7.88 -19.48
C ASP A 213 3.80 8.42 -18.79
N VAL A 214 3.95 9.08 -17.62
CA VAL A 214 2.84 9.72 -16.91
C VAL A 214 2.24 10.86 -17.73
N GLU A 215 3.06 11.79 -18.22
CA GLU A 215 2.60 12.93 -19.02
C GLU A 215 1.87 12.45 -20.27
N ARG A 216 2.45 11.47 -20.97
CA ARG A 216 1.79 10.84 -22.12
C ARG A 216 0.48 10.15 -21.74
N ALA A 217 0.42 9.47 -20.60
CA ALA A 217 -0.80 8.81 -20.15
C ALA A 217 -1.91 9.83 -19.86
N VAL A 218 -1.58 10.98 -19.26
CA VAL A 218 -2.53 12.09 -19.06
C VAL A 218 -3.09 12.56 -20.40
N ASP A 219 -2.24 12.86 -21.38
CA ASP A 219 -2.67 13.33 -22.71
C ASP A 219 -3.60 12.31 -23.40
N LEU A 220 -3.19 11.03 -23.41
CA LEU A 220 -3.97 9.97 -24.05
C LEU A 220 -5.34 9.76 -23.40
N VAL A 221 -5.40 9.79 -22.06
CA VAL A 221 -6.67 9.63 -21.32
C VAL A 221 -7.55 10.86 -21.50
N ALA A 222 -6.99 12.07 -21.47
CA ALA A 222 -7.73 13.30 -21.72
C ALA A 222 -8.39 13.28 -23.11
N ASP A 223 -7.60 12.99 -24.16
CA ASP A 223 -8.10 12.89 -25.54
C ASP A 223 -9.21 11.84 -25.67
N ALA A 224 -9.05 10.68 -25.02
CA ALA A 224 -10.03 9.60 -25.07
C ALA A 224 -11.35 9.92 -24.36
N VAL A 225 -11.29 10.62 -23.22
CA VAL A 225 -12.49 11.06 -22.49
C VAL A 225 -13.23 12.17 -23.25
N GLU A 226 -12.50 13.13 -23.81
CA GLU A 226 -13.08 14.27 -24.54
C GLU A 226 -13.66 13.90 -25.91
N SER A 227 -13.13 12.86 -26.55
CA SER A 227 -13.58 12.40 -27.87
C SER A 227 -14.80 11.47 -27.84
N ARG A 228 -15.39 11.25 -26.65
CA ARG A 228 -16.50 10.31 -26.43
C ARG A 228 -17.87 10.84 -26.86
#